data_AF-A0A9X2ADB9-F1
#
_entry.id   AF-A0A9X2ADB9-F1
#
_cell.length_a   1.000
_cell.length_b   1.000
_cell.length_c   1.000
_cell.angle_alpha   90.00
_cell.angle_beta   90.00
_cell.angle_gamma   90.00
#
_symmetry.space_group_name_H-M   'P 1'
#
loop_
_entity.id
_entity.type
_entity.pdbx_description
1 polymer ?
#
loop_
_entity_poly.entity_id
_entity_poly.type
_entity_poly.pdbx_seq_one_letter_code
_entity_poly.pdbx_strand_id
1 'polypeptide(L)'
;MPYYLLKYLSVHTVEQFYSLLLATVGFLILMIVSIVYMVGLRKARIVEQNTIELKNSFSALNTANEHGMLEEQRSKKVHVYLLGRSFLWYGLAALWFIDGLLQIQPPMASSMFVDMVLAPVLAGQPAFYLRMMGQGIQLWTDHQLLSAVFAAIIQLAIAVLLFVGKDKWLGKAGLWISIFWGLLVWIFGEGLGGILTGNPSFITGSPGSVTLYVVSAIFLLMPMKLWITGKMGRVERAFVSLFWFICALWQIVPSDGFWNANGISSLFENSISTPQPAILQVPIQSISSIATQAAVLWNGIFSFVMLLLAVIFWFKIAKRFTMILTFTWLLFTWWVGQDFGVVGGVGTDPNTSPIFALIIASLWVQDSVDIPAIFLWLKTFLAKVEKSLAPVVRRAPLLYSALATMMLIVSLHLYDIPAQGDTTLKNIEQYANQRDHFSNRGLTKKWMTIDARKKQVHILLIATQTALGDIDFDGYANGYMTIVVPVGWTVFVLFKNEQSLVYNSAMIVPFREIQAGAFTPAFKGASTVNPTVGIPYGQEQDFQFKAIHTGKYGVVSAVSDGQEDSGMWDGFDVSASAKSPYITAK
;
A
#
# COMPACT_ATOMS: atom_id res chain seq x y z
N MET A 1 16.40 -1.10 6.70
CA MET A 1 15.45 -2.09 7.21
C MET A 1 15.96 -2.64 8.55
N PRO A 2 15.18 -2.56 9.64
CA PRO A 2 15.53 -3.17 10.93
C PRO A 2 15.76 -4.68 10.86
N TYR A 3 16.70 -5.21 11.66
CA TYR A 3 17.14 -6.61 11.61
C TYR A 3 16.00 -7.61 11.93
N TYR A 4 15.06 -7.24 12.80
CA TYR A 4 13.92 -8.10 13.15
C TYR A 4 12.92 -8.30 11.99
N LEU A 5 12.98 -7.45 10.94
CA LEU A 5 12.12 -7.57 9.76
C LEU A 5 12.71 -8.49 8.68
N LEU A 6 13.98 -8.90 8.80
CA LEU A 6 14.61 -9.86 7.89
C LEU A 6 13.95 -11.25 7.95
N LYS A 7 13.27 -11.58 9.06
CA LYS A 7 12.53 -12.85 9.22
C LYS A 7 11.37 -13.00 8.22
N TYR A 8 10.88 -11.91 7.64
CA TYR A 8 9.80 -11.90 6.64
C TYR A 8 10.32 -12.02 5.20
N LEU A 9 11.64 -12.07 4.99
CA LEU A 9 12.26 -12.12 3.66
C LEU A 9 13.10 -13.41 3.53
N SER A 10 12.58 -14.40 2.81
CA SER A 10 13.40 -15.53 2.41
C SER A 10 14.31 -15.14 1.25
N VAL A 11 15.56 -15.65 1.25
CA VAL A 11 16.51 -15.42 0.13
C VAL A 11 15.89 -15.84 -1.19
N HIS A 12 15.10 -16.93 -1.19
CA HIS A 12 14.41 -17.44 -2.36
C HIS A 12 13.32 -16.48 -2.86
N THR A 13 12.53 -15.87 -1.98
CA THR A 13 11.51 -14.86 -2.34
C THR A 13 12.15 -13.64 -3.00
N VAL A 14 13.29 -13.19 -2.47
CA VAL A 14 14.04 -12.05 -3.01
C VAL A 14 14.57 -12.36 -4.41
N GLU A 15 15.18 -13.54 -4.60
CA GLU A 15 15.68 -13.98 -5.90
C GLU A 15 14.57 -14.17 -6.94
N GLN A 16 13.45 -14.78 -6.56
CA GLN A 16 12.30 -14.96 -7.44
C GLN A 16 11.67 -13.61 -7.82
N PHE A 17 11.50 -12.71 -6.85
CA PHE A 17 10.95 -11.37 -7.09
C PHE A 17 11.80 -10.59 -8.08
N TYR A 18 13.12 -10.50 -7.88
CA TYR A 18 13.98 -9.77 -8.80
C TYR A 18 14.11 -10.47 -10.16
N SER A 19 14.19 -11.79 -10.22
CA SER A 19 14.20 -12.53 -11.49
C SER A 19 12.93 -12.32 -12.31
N LEU A 20 11.76 -12.45 -11.66
CA LEU A 20 10.47 -12.23 -12.30
C LEU A 20 10.29 -10.76 -12.71
N LEU A 21 10.61 -9.83 -11.81
CA LEU A 21 10.56 -8.40 -12.11
C LEU A 21 11.45 -8.05 -13.30
N LEU A 22 12.71 -8.50 -13.33
CA LEU A 22 13.64 -8.24 -14.42
C LEU A 22 13.15 -8.83 -15.76
N ALA A 23 12.65 -10.06 -15.74
CA ALA A 23 12.09 -10.70 -16.95
C ALA A 23 10.86 -9.95 -17.47
N THR A 24 9.95 -9.55 -16.57
CA THR A 24 8.66 -8.96 -16.92
C THR A 24 8.79 -7.47 -17.27
N VAL A 25 9.57 -6.69 -16.51
CA VAL A 25 9.90 -5.29 -16.81
C VAL A 25 10.71 -5.21 -18.11
N GLY A 26 11.65 -6.14 -18.33
CA GLY A 26 12.36 -6.26 -19.60
C GLY A 26 11.40 -6.43 -20.78
N PHE A 27 10.45 -7.37 -20.67
CA PHE A 27 9.44 -7.62 -21.70
C PHE A 27 8.51 -6.41 -21.94
N LEU A 28 8.02 -5.75 -20.89
CA LEU A 28 7.14 -4.59 -21.02
C LEU A 28 7.85 -3.35 -21.55
N ILE A 29 9.10 -3.10 -21.14
CA ILE A 29 9.92 -2.05 -21.75
C ILE A 29 10.07 -2.33 -23.24
N LEU A 30 10.36 -3.57 -23.64
CA LEU A 30 10.44 -3.97 -25.05
C LEU A 30 9.12 -3.75 -25.80
N MET A 31 7.98 -4.09 -25.20
CA MET A 31 6.66 -3.90 -25.79
C MET A 31 6.29 -2.40 -25.93
N ILE A 32 6.45 -1.61 -24.87
CA ILE A 32 6.16 -0.17 -24.86
C ILE A 32 7.08 0.56 -25.84
N VAL A 33 8.37 0.23 -25.88
CA VAL A 33 9.32 0.79 -26.84
C VAL A 33 8.95 0.39 -28.27
N SER A 34 8.51 -0.84 -28.52
CA SER A 34 8.04 -1.29 -29.84
C SER A 34 6.78 -0.54 -30.29
N ILE A 35 5.84 -0.29 -29.40
CA ILE A 35 4.64 0.51 -29.67
C ILE A 35 5.01 1.97 -29.95
N VAL A 36 5.89 2.57 -29.12
CA VAL A 36 6.42 3.93 -29.32
C VAL A 36 7.16 4.04 -30.66
N TYR A 37 7.93 3.02 -31.04
CA TYR A 37 8.63 2.91 -32.31
C TYR A 37 7.65 2.86 -33.50
N MET A 38 6.64 1.99 -33.45
CA MET A 38 5.62 1.86 -34.50
C MET A 38 4.82 3.16 -34.69
N VAL A 39 4.52 3.87 -33.61
CA VAL A 39 3.86 5.18 -33.63
C VAL A 39 4.80 6.28 -34.12
N GLY A 40 6.07 6.22 -33.71
CA GLY A 40 7.13 7.14 -34.11
C GLY A 40 7.41 7.09 -35.61
N LEU A 41 7.46 5.89 -36.20
CA LEU A 41 7.58 5.69 -37.64
C LEU A 41 6.40 6.25 -38.42
N ARG A 42 5.17 6.05 -37.92
CA ARG A 42 3.96 6.66 -38.50
C ARG A 42 4.02 8.19 -38.48
N LYS A 43 4.54 8.78 -37.40
CA LYS A 43 4.68 10.24 -37.27
C LYS A 43 5.82 10.83 -38.09
N ALA A 44 6.97 10.15 -38.21
CA ALA A 44 8.08 10.64 -39.01
C ALA A 44 7.66 10.84 -40.49
N ARG A 45 6.85 9.91 -41.04
CA ARG A 45 6.28 10.05 -42.39
C ARG A 45 5.33 11.26 -42.54
N ILE A 46 4.55 11.58 -41.51
CA ILE A 46 3.57 12.68 -41.54
C ILE A 46 4.26 14.04 -41.31
N VAL A 47 5.26 14.11 -40.44
CA VAL A 47 6.01 15.34 -40.16
C VAL A 47 6.88 15.74 -41.34
N GLU A 48 7.45 14.78 -42.07
CA GLU A 48 8.20 15.06 -43.30
C GLU A 48 7.30 15.70 -44.38
N GLN A 49 6.04 15.25 -44.53
CA GLN A 49 5.07 15.88 -45.42
C GLN A 49 4.66 17.30 -45.00
N ASN A 50 4.37 17.52 -43.70
CA ASN A 50 3.88 18.82 -43.21
C ASN A 50 4.97 19.89 -43.09
N THR A 51 6.25 19.50 -42.95
CA THR A 51 7.37 20.45 -42.85
C THR A 51 7.68 21.09 -44.22
N ILE A 52 7.34 20.40 -45.32
CA ILE A 52 7.46 20.92 -46.69
C ILE A 52 6.38 21.99 -46.94
N GLU A 53 5.15 21.79 -46.47
CA GLU A 53 4.05 22.77 -46.60
C GLU A 53 4.24 24.03 -45.73
N LEU A 54 4.75 23.88 -44.50
CA LEU A 54 4.98 25.01 -43.59
C LEU A 54 6.13 25.91 -44.04
N LYS A 55 7.18 25.37 -44.65
CA LYS A 55 8.28 26.17 -45.23
C LYS A 55 7.79 27.08 -46.36
N ASN A 56 6.81 26.63 -47.13
CA ASN A 56 6.20 27.41 -48.22
C ASN A 56 5.25 28.51 -47.70
N SER A 57 4.72 28.36 -46.49
CA SER A 57 3.78 29.32 -45.89
C SER A 57 4.50 30.43 -45.10
N PHE A 58 5.68 30.13 -44.52
CA PHE A 58 6.45 31.08 -43.72
C PHE A 58 7.19 32.15 -44.55
N SER A 59 7.45 31.91 -45.84
CA SER A 59 7.99 32.94 -46.74
C SER A 59 7.00 34.07 -47.04
N ALA A 60 5.69 33.84 -46.84
CA ALA A 60 4.62 34.78 -47.17
C ALA A 60 4.26 35.76 -46.03
N LEU A 61 4.69 35.51 -44.79
CA LEU A 61 4.20 36.22 -43.59
C LEU A 61 5.18 37.26 -43.01
N ASN A 62 6.36 37.46 -43.61
CA ASN A 62 7.40 38.36 -43.11
C ASN A 62 7.13 39.88 -43.34
N THR A 63 5.87 40.29 -43.51
CA THR A 63 5.47 41.66 -43.85
C THR A 63 4.34 42.20 -42.98
N ALA A 64 4.55 42.40 -41.68
CA ALA A 64 3.74 43.35 -40.88
C ALA A 64 4.37 43.60 -39.50
N ASN A 65 4.59 44.86 -39.13
CA ASN A 65 5.18 45.24 -37.84
C ASN A 65 4.43 46.44 -37.23
N GLU A 66 3.66 46.15 -36.16
CA GLU A 66 3.18 47.06 -35.09
C GLU A 66 2.29 46.28 -34.09
N HIS A 67 1.67 45.17 -34.54
CA HIS A 67 1.00 44.16 -33.70
C HIS A 67 1.93 43.41 -32.72
N GLY A 68 3.26 43.57 -32.87
CA GLY A 68 4.27 42.75 -32.20
C GLY A 68 4.31 42.86 -30.68
N MET A 69 4.09 44.03 -30.08
CA MET A 69 4.24 44.18 -28.61
C MET A 69 3.08 43.58 -27.80
N LEU A 70 1.84 43.71 -28.28
CA LEU A 70 0.68 43.07 -27.65
C LEU A 70 0.68 41.56 -27.88
N GLU A 71 1.11 41.12 -29.07
CA GLU A 71 1.33 39.70 -29.36
C GLU A 71 2.46 39.10 -28.52
N GLU A 72 3.54 39.83 -28.28
CA GLU A 72 4.65 39.38 -27.44
C GLU A 72 4.18 39.18 -25.98
N GLN A 73 3.43 40.12 -25.42
CA GLN A 73 2.86 39.97 -24.07
C GLN A 73 1.85 38.82 -23.98
N ARG A 74 1.01 38.65 -25.02
CA ARG A 74 0.06 37.54 -25.11
C ARG A 74 0.78 36.19 -25.24
N SER A 75 1.84 36.14 -26.05
CA SER A 75 2.70 34.97 -26.24
C SER A 75 3.42 34.59 -24.95
N LYS A 76 3.97 35.57 -24.21
CA LYS A 76 4.57 35.36 -22.88
C LYS A 76 3.57 34.75 -21.89
N LYS A 77 2.34 35.26 -21.80
CA LYS A 77 1.31 34.69 -20.92
C LYS A 77 0.94 33.25 -21.30
N VAL A 78 0.71 32.98 -22.58
CA VAL A 78 0.42 31.62 -23.07
C VAL A 78 1.58 30.68 -22.75
N HIS A 79 2.83 31.13 -22.90
CA HIS A 79 4.01 30.35 -22.57
C HIS A 79 4.04 29.94 -21.09
N VAL A 80 3.77 30.88 -20.19
CA VAL A 80 3.71 30.64 -18.74
C VAL A 80 2.60 29.65 -18.38
N TYR A 81 1.42 29.75 -19.01
CA TYR A 81 0.33 28.80 -18.77
C TYR A 81 0.70 27.36 -19.18
N LEU A 82 1.32 27.22 -20.34
CA LEU A 82 1.78 25.93 -20.85
C LEU A 82 2.97 25.37 -20.05
N LEU A 83 3.77 26.25 -19.43
CA LEU A 83 4.84 25.84 -18.52
C LEU A 83 4.26 25.24 -17.23
N GLY A 84 3.25 25.86 -16.62
CA GLY A 84 2.56 25.31 -15.45
C GLY A 84 1.94 23.94 -15.74
N ARG A 85 1.27 23.81 -16.89
CA ARG A 85 0.78 22.51 -17.38
C ARG A 85 1.90 21.48 -17.50
N SER A 86 3.04 21.89 -18.05
CA SER A 86 4.19 21.00 -18.25
C SER A 86 4.80 20.55 -16.93
N PHE A 87 4.83 21.44 -15.94
CA PHE A 87 5.28 21.12 -14.60
C PHE A 87 4.39 20.04 -13.97
N LEU A 88 3.06 20.20 -14.02
CA LEU A 88 2.11 19.20 -13.53
C LEU A 88 2.26 17.86 -14.28
N TRP A 89 2.38 17.90 -15.62
CA TRP A 89 2.53 16.71 -16.45
C TRP A 89 3.76 15.88 -16.09
N TYR A 90 4.94 16.52 -16.05
CA TYR A 90 6.19 15.81 -15.77
C TYR A 90 6.35 15.48 -14.30
N GLY A 91 5.79 16.30 -13.40
CA GLY A 91 5.75 15.97 -11.98
C GLY A 91 4.89 14.74 -11.70
N LEU A 92 3.71 14.61 -12.31
CA LEU A 92 2.88 13.41 -12.19
C LEU A 92 3.59 12.18 -12.77
N ALA A 93 4.29 12.33 -13.90
CA ALA A 93 5.10 11.26 -14.47
C ALA A 93 6.25 10.83 -13.53
N ALA A 94 6.90 11.80 -12.87
CA ALA A 94 7.98 11.54 -11.92
C ALA A 94 7.46 10.88 -10.64
N LEU A 95 6.29 11.26 -10.14
CA LEU A 95 5.66 10.62 -8.99
C LEU A 95 5.32 9.16 -9.29
N TRP A 96 4.62 8.86 -10.39
CA TRP A 96 4.39 7.47 -10.80
C TRP A 96 5.68 6.66 -11.00
N PHE A 97 6.75 7.31 -11.45
CA PHE A 97 8.06 6.67 -11.57
C PHE A 97 8.64 6.33 -10.19
N ILE A 98 8.57 7.26 -9.24
CA ILE A 98 9.02 7.05 -7.86
C ILE A 98 8.19 5.95 -7.20
N ASP A 99 6.87 5.98 -7.34
CA ASP A 99 5.96 4.95 -6.81
C ASP A 99 6.32 3.57 -7.38
N GLY A 100 6.53 3.50 -8.69
CA GLY A 100 6.97 2.27 -9.36
C GLY A 100 8.32 1.75 -8.85
N LEU A 101 9.27 2.63 -8.52
CA LEU A 101 10.54 2.25 -7.90
C LEU A 101 10.37 1.79 -6.46
N LEU A 102 9.49 2.44 -5.70
CA LEU A 102 9.13 2.04 -4.35
C LEU A 102 8.45 0.66 -4.34
N GLN A 103 7.67 0.34 -5.36
CA GLN A 103 7.04 -0.97 -5.47
C GLN A 103 8.04 -2.11 -5.78
N ILE A 104 9.28 -1.79 -6.20
CA ILE A 104 10.37 -2.74 -6.44
C ILE A 104 11.11 -3.14 -5.14
N GLN A 105 10.61 -2.70 -3.99
CA GLN A 105 11.12 -3.16 -2.69
C GLN A 105 10.74 -4.64 -2.47
N PRO A 106 11.68 -5.53 -2.08
CA PRO A 106 11.35 -6.94 -1.82
C PRO A 106 10.23 -7.16 -0.80
N PRO A 107 10.11 -6.35 0.28
CA PRO A 107 8.97 -6.40 1.18
C PRO A 107 7.59 -6.25 0.53
N MET A 108 7.49 -5.64 -0.66
CA MET A 108 6.22 -5.50 -1.37
C MET A 108 5.65 -6.84 -1.85
N ALA A 109 6.53 -7.83 -2.05
CA ALA A 109 6.19 -9.18 -2.45
C ALA A 109 6.03 -10.16 -1.28
N SER A 110 6.04 -9.67 -0.02
CA SER A 110 5.88 -10.50 1.18
C SER A 110 4.80 -9.94 2.11
N SER A 111 4.34 -10.76 3.06
CA SER A 111 3.27 -10.42 4.00
C SER A 111 3.46 -9.08 4.72
N MET A 112 4.71 -8.60 4.82
CA MET A 112 5.06 -7.31 5.38
C MET A 112 4.32 -6.14 4.70
N PHE A 113 4.04 -6.21 3.40
CA PHE A 113 3.17 -5.23 2.72
C PHE A 113 1.75 -5.22 3.30
N VAL A 114 1.18 -6.39 3.55
CA VAL A 114 -0.17 -6.51 4.11
C VAL A 114 -0.18 -5.98 5.54
N ASP A 115 0.78 -6.40 6.36
CA ASP A 115 0.83 -6.07 7.77
C ASP A 115 1.13 -4.58 8.02
N MET A 116 2.01 -3.99 7.22
CA MET A 116 2.50 -2.63 7.46
C MET A 116 1.85 -1.56 6.59
N VAL A 117 1.23 -1.93 5.46
CA VAL A 117 0.57 -0.96 4.56
C VAL A 117 -0.94 -1.14 4.59
N LEU A 118 -1.45 -2.36 4.44
CA LEU A 118 -2.89 -2.58 4.32
C LEU A 118 -3.62 -2.68 5.66
N ALA A 119 -3.04 -3.37 6.66
CA ALA A 119 -3.70 -3.60 7.95
C ALA A 119 -4.03 -2.29 8.70
N PRO A 120 -3.14 -1.27 8.77
CA PRO A 120 -3.48 0.00 9.42
C PRO A 120 -4.66 0.72 8.75
N VAL A 121 -4.83 0.54 7.44
CA VAL A 121 -5.88 1.19 6.63
C VAL A 121 -7.27 0.59 6.88
N LEU A 122 -7.34 -0.62 7.44
CA LEU A 122 -8.59 -1.28 7.81
C LEU A 122 -9.20 -0.70 9.09
N ALA A 123 -8.39 -0.10 9.97
CA ALA A 123 -8.85 0.40 11.25
C ALA A 123 -9.92 1.49 11.08
N GLY A 124 -11.02 1.39 11.84
CA GLY A 124 -12.10 2.38 11.85
C GLY A 124 -13.05 2.33 10.64
N GLN A 125 -12.80 1.49 9.63
CA GLN A 125 -13.64 1.41 8.44
C GLN A 125 -15.02 0.78 8.74
N PRO A 126 -16.09 1.20 8.04
CA PRO A 126 -17.41 0.61 8.24
C PRO A 126 -17.47 -0.84 7.71
N ALA A 127 -18.27 -1.68 8.36
CA ALA A 127 -18.32 -3.12 8.10
C ALA A 127 -18.62 -3.50 6.63
N PHE A 128 -19.43 -2.71 5.92
CA PHE A 128 -19.70 -2.97 4.50
C PHE A 128 -18.44 -2.78 3.64
N TYR A 129 -17.62 -1.80 4.00
CA TYR A 129 -16.41 -1.44 3.27
C TYR A 129 -15.27 -2.41 3.58
N LEU A 130 -15.14 -2.82 4.85
CA LEU A 130 -14.23 -3.90 5.25
C LEU A 130 -14.44 -5.18 4.43
N ARG A 131 -15.69 -5.59 4.20
CA ARG A 131 -15.99 -6.76 3.34
C ARG A 131 -15.52 -6.58 1.91
N MET A 132 -15.68 -5.38 1.35
CA MET A 132 -15.22 -5.07 -0.01
C MET A 132 -13.70 -5.03 -0.10
N MET A 133 -13.04 -4.37 0.86
CA MET A 133 -11.58 -4.32 0.95
C MET A 133 -10.99 -5.71 1.14
N GLY A 134 -11.56 -6.53 2.03
CA GLY A 134 -11.10 -7.89 2.30
C GLY A 134 -11.04 -8.75 1.03
N GLN A 135 -12.00 -8.63 0.13
CA GLN A 135 -11.95 -9.32 -1.18
C GLN A 135 -10.77 -8.85 -2.05
N GLY A 136 -10.50 -7.55 -2.10
CA GLY A 136 -9.37 -7.00 -2.84
C GLY A 136 -8.02 -7.39 -2.24
N ILE A 137 -7.92 -7.37 -0.91
CA ILE A 137 -6.72 -7.80 -0.17
C ILE A 137 -6.48 -9.29 -0.40
N GLN A 138 -7.53 -10.12 -0.38
CA GLN A 138 -7.39 -11.55 -0.65
C GLN A 138 -6.87 -11.83 -2.07
N LEU A 139 -7.45 -11.16 -3.08
CA LEU A 139 -6.96 -11.28 -4.47
C LEU A 139 -5.49 -10.86 -4.58
N TRP A 140 -5.06 -9.90 -3.77
CA TRP A 140 -3.66 -9.48 -3.72
C TRP A 140 -2.77 -10.55 -3.08
N THR A 141 -3.17 -11.10 -1.93
CA THR A 141 -2.38 -12.04 -1.12
C THR A 141 -2.31 -13.45 -1.73
N ASP A 142 -3.36 -13.89 -2.44
CA ASP A 142 -3.36 -15.16 -3.17
C ASP A 142 -2.16 -15.28 -4.14
N HIS A 143 -1.73 -14.14 -4.70
CA HIS A 143 -0.66 -14.06 -5.68
C HIS A 143 0.31 -12.90 -5.38
N GLN A 144 0.73 -12.76 -4.12
CA GLN A 144 1.46 -11.59 -3.64
C GLN A 144 2.70 -11.19 -4.47
N LEU A 145 3.48 -12.17 -4.91
CA LEU A 145 4.63 -11.94 -5.78
C LEU A 145 4.23 -11.31 -7.12
N LEU A 146 3.21 -11.87 -7.77
CA LEU A 146 2.70 -11.38 -9.06
C LEU A 146 2.03 -10.02 -8.91
N SER A 147 1.27 -9.82 -7.83
CA SER A 147 0.61 -8.55 -7.51
C SER A 147 1.62 -7.41 -7.33
N ALA A 148 2.70 -7.65 -6.58
CA ALA A 148 3.78 -6.69 -6.38
C ALA A 148 4.50 -6.33 -7.70
N VAL A 149 4.84 -7.35 -8.50
CA VAL A 149 5.47 -7.16 -9.82
C VAL A 149 4.53 -6.39 -10.75
N PHE A 150 3.24 -6.75 -10.78
CA PHE A 150 2.24 -6.07 -11.59
C PHE A 150 2.08 -4.59 -11.21
N ALA A 151 2.01 -4.29 -9.92
CA ALA A 151 1.91 -2.92 -9.42
C ALA A 151 3.14 -2.08 -9.81
N ALA A 152 4.35 -2.61 -9.67
CA ALA A 152 5.57 -1.92 -10.11
C ALA A 152 5.53 -1.64 -11.63
N ILE A 153 5.13 -2.64 -12.42
CA ILE A 153 5.04 -2.52 -13.87
C ILE A 153 4.05 -1.45 -14.29
N ILE A 154 2.83 -1.46 -13.75
CA ILE A 154 1.78 -0.54 -14.20
C ILE A 154 2.14 0.90 -13.84
N GLN A 155 2.71 1.14 -12.65
CA GLN A 155 3.19 2.46 -12.22
C GLN A 155 4.32 2.98 -13.12
N LEU A 156 5.34 2.14 -13.40
CA LEU A 156 6.43 2.50 -14.32
C LEU A 156 5.93 2.70 -15.76
N ALA A 157 4.98 1.89 -16.22
CA ALA A 157 4.38 2.02 -17.55
C ALA A 157 3.63 3.35 -17.69
N ILE A 158 2.84 3.75 -16.67
CA ILE A 158 2.19 5.06 -16.62
C ILE A 158 3.26 6.16 -16.74
N ALA A 159 4.31 6.10 -15.94
CA ALA A 159 5.38 7.10 -15.97
C ALA A 159 6.01 7.24 -17.36
N VAL A 160 6.38 6.12 -17.99
CA VAL A 160 6.98 6.12 -19.35
C VAL A 160 6.01 6.68 -20.39
N LEU A 161 4.73 6.27 -20.35
CA LEU A 161 3.70 6.79 -21.24
C LEU A 161 3.55 8.31 -21.11
N LEU A 162 3.64 8.84 -19.89
CA LEU A 162 3.59 10.28 -19.66
C LEU A 162 4.88 10.99 -20.11
N PHE A 163 6.07 10.47 -19.81
CA PHE A 163 7.34 11.10 -20.23
C PHE A 163 7.47 11.20 -21.75
N VAL A 164 7.15 10.14 -22.48
CA VAL A 164 7.35 10.06 -23.95
C VAL A 164 6.14 10.56 -24.74
N GLY A 165 4.95 10.43 -24.14
CA GLY A 165 3.67 10.62 -24.78
C GLY A 165 3.05 12.01 -24.60
N LYS A 166 3.78 13.00 -24.09
CA LYS A 166 3.27 14.37 -23.91
C LYS A 166 2.55 14.88 -25.16
N ASP A 167 1.31 15.32 -24.97
CA ASP A 167 0.41 15.85 -26.02
C ASP A 167 0.09 14.86 -27.16
N LYS A 168 0.43 13.58 -27.00
CA LYS A 168 0.15 12.50 -27.95
C LYS A 168 -0.89 11.55 -27.36
N TRP A 169 -1.42 10.67 -28.21
CA TRP A 169 -2.38 9.66 -27.80
C TRP A 169 -1.83 8.74 -26.70
N LEU A 170 -0.53 8.40 -26.74
CA LEU A 170 0.14 7.60 -25.71
C LEU A 170 0.10 8.27 -24.33
N GLY A 171 0.32 9.57 -24.25
CA GLY A 171 0.23 10.31 -22.99
C GLY A 171 -1.21 10.36 -22.47
N LYS A 172 -2.20 10.54 -23.37
CA LYS A 172 -3.62 10.46 -22.98
C LYS A 172 -4.00 9.08 -22.47
N ALA A 173 -3.50 8.01 -23.11
CA ALA A 173 -3.68 6.65 -22.61
C ALA A 173 -3.04 6.48 -21.23
N GLY A 174 -1.82 6.98 -21.03
CA GLY A 174 -1.15 7.02 -19.72
C GLY A 174 -1.96 7.75 -18.64
N LEU A 175 -2.60 8.89 -18.98
CA LEU A 175 -3.49 9.61 -18.05
C LEU A 175 -4.75 8.81 -17.70
N TRP A 176 -5.38 8.13 -18.66
CA TRP A 176 -6.53 7.28 -18.38
C TRP A 176 -6.17 6.05 -17.55
N ILE A 177 -5.03 5.41 -17.84
CA ILE A 177 -4.50 4.30 -17.04
C ILE A 177 -4.16 4.80 -15.63
N SER A 178 -3.56 5.99 -15.50
CA SER A 178 -3.32 6.64 -14.20
C SER A 178 -4.60 6.86 -13.40
N ILE A 179 -5.70 7.26 -14.06
CA ILE A 179 -6.99 7.43 -13.38
C ILE A 179 -7.52 6.08 -12.91
N PHE A 180 -7.54 5.08 -13.80
CA PHE A 180 -8.09 3.77 -13.48
C PHE A 180 -7.30 3.07 -12.37
N TRP A 181 -5.98 3.00 -12.52
CA TRP A 181 -5.09 2.42 -11.50
C TRP A 181 -5.17 3.21 -10.20
N GLY A 182 -5.22 4.54 -10.30
CA GLY A 182 -5.31 5.38 -9.13
C GLY A 182 -6.60 5.14 -8.32
N LEU A 183 -7.73 4.95 -8.99
CA LEU A 183 -8.99 4.62 -8.30
C LEU A 183 -8.94 3.24 -7.64
N LEU A 184 -8.28 2.25 -8.24
CA LEU A 184 -8.10 0.94 -7.61
C LEU A 184 -7.25 1.03 -6.34
N VAL A 185 -6.12 1.76 -6.39
CA VAL A 185 -5.28 1.98 -5.22
C VAL A 185 -6.02 2.79 -4.15
N TRP A 186 -6.76 3.83 -4.53
CA TRP A 186 -7.52 4.63 -3.58
C TRP A 186 -8.57 3.82 -2.82
N ILE A 187 -9.27 2.92 -3.51
CA ILE A 187 -10.25 2.04 -2.89
C ILE A 187 -9.52 0.98 -2.05
N PHE A 188 -8.72 0.12 -2.66
CA PHE A 188 -8.22 -1.08 -1.97
C PHE A 188 -6.95 -0.87 -1.16
N GLY A 189 -6.06 0.03 -1.60
CA GLY A 189 -4.77 0.29 -0.97
C GLY A 189 -4.80 1.41 0.07
N GLU A 190 -5.52 2.51 -0.19
CA GLU A 190 -5.60 3.67 0.72
C GLU A 190 -6.89 3.70 1.56
N GLY A 191 -7.83 2.77 1.35
CA GLY A 191 -9.06 2.69 2.15
C GLY A 191 -9.92 3.96 2.08
N LEU A 192 -10.04 4.53 0.87
CA LEU A 192 -10.63 5.85 0.61
C LEU A 192 -9.93 6.99 1.37
N GLY A 193 -8.65 6.81 1.70
CA GLY A 193 -7.84 7.74 2.49
C GLY A 193 -8.42 8.06 3.86
N GLY A 194 -9.14 7.10 4.46
CA GLY A 194 -9.73 7.25 5.80
C GLY A 194 -10.96 8.16 5.86
N ILE A 195 -11.56 8.55 4.73
CA ILE A 195 -12.74 9.45 4.75
C ILE A 195 -13.92 8.83 5.52
N LEU A 196 -14.02 7.51 5.56
CA LEU A 196 -15.13 6.79 6.22
C LEU A 196 -14.81 6.36 7.67
N THR A 197 -13.62 6.64 8.20
CA THR A 197 -13.22 6.17 9.55
C THR A 197 -13.79 7.03 10.68
N GLY A 198 -14.39 8.17 10.35
CA GLY A 198 -14.91 9.13 11.32
C GLY A 198 -13.85 10.09 11.87
N ASN A 199 -12.61 10.04 11.40
CA ASN A 199 -11.53 10.95 11.78
C ASN A 199 -10.56 11.26 10.62
N PRO A 200 -11.04 11.70 9.43
CA PRO A 200 -10.14 12.07 8.34
C PRO A 200 -9.32 13.31 8.67
N SER A 201 -8.05 13.34 8.25
CA SER A 201 -7.21 14.52 8.40
C SER A 201 -6.18 14.63 7.27
N PHE A 202 -5.97 15.86 6.77
CA PHE A 202 -4.88 16.11 5.82
C PHE A 202 -3.50 15.85 6.45
N ILE A 203 -3.39 15.97 7.77
CA ILE A 203 -2.14 15.70 8.51
C ILE A 203 -1.74 14.23 8.36
N THR A 204 -2.69 13.31 8.41
CA THR A 204 -2.46 11.87 8.16
C THR A 204 -2.52 11.49 6.67
N GLY A 205 -2.83 12.45 5.79
CA GLY A 205 -2.82 12.26 4.34
C GLY A 205 -4.19 12.10 3.69
N SER A 206 -5.31 12.19 4.41
CA SER A 206 -6.65 12.15 3.81
C SER A 206 -6.81 13.25 2.74
N PRO A 207 -7.49 12.98 1.60
CA PRO A 207 -8.25 11.78 1.24
C PRO A 207 -7.43 10.67 0.55
N GLY A 208 -6.10 10.65 0.73
CA GLY A 208 -5.19 9.73 0.05
C GLY A 208 -4.47 10.42 -1.11
N SER A 209 -3.20 10.08 -1.32
CA SER A 209 -2.34 10.80 -2.26
C SER A 209 -2.81 10.57 -3.69
N VAL A 210 -3.23 9.35 -3.98
CA VAL A 210 -3.63 8.91 -5.32
C VAL A 210 -4.89 9.60 -5.82
N THR A 211 -5.77 10.09 -4.92
CA THR A 211 -6.89 10.96 -5.33
C THR A 211 -6.41 12.22 -6.04
N LEU A 212 -5.31 12.81 -5.58
CA LEU A 212 -4.71 14.00 -6.19
C LEU A 212 -3.96 13.66 -7.47
N TYR A 213 -3.50 12.42 -7.64
CA TYR A 213 -2.98 11.93 -8.93
C TYR A 213 -4.12 11.84 -9.95
N VAL A 214 -5.27 11.29 -9.54
CA VAL A 214 -6.49 11.22 -10.37
C VAL A 214 -6.96 12.62 -10.76
N VAL A 215 -7.04 13.56 -9.81
CA VAL A 215 -7.42 14.96 -10.10
C VAL A 215 -6.41 15.60 -11.06
N SER A 216 -5.10 15.41 -10.84
CA SER A 216 -4.06 15.92 -11.73
C SER A 216 -4.18 15.35 -13.15
N ALA A 217 -4.47 14.06 -13.28
CA ALA A 217 -4.68 13.43 -14.58
C ALA A 217 -5.92 13.99 -15.29
N ILE A 218 -7.02 14.21 -14.56
CA ILE A 218 -8.25 14.85 -15.07
C ILE A 218 -7.95 16.28 -15.55
N PHE A 219 -7.21 17.08 -14.76
CA PHE A 219 -6.78 18.42 -15.14
C PHE A 219 -5.97 18.41 -16.44
N LEU A 220 -5.04 17.46 -16.59
CA LEU A 220 -4.22 17.33 -17.80
C LEU A 220 -4.99 16.82 -19.03
N LEU A 221 -6.10 16.10 -18.82
CA LEU A 221 -7.05 15.68 -19.87
C LEU A 221 -7.98 16.81 -20.32
N MET A 222 -8.14 17.88 -19.53
CA MET A 222 -8.97 19.03 -19.89
C MET A 222 -8.54 19.67 -21.23
N PRO A 223 -9.46 20.29 -21.97
CA PRO A 223 -9.15 20.89 -23.27
C PRO A 223 -8.00 21.89 -23.23
N MET A 224 -7.07 21.78 -24.18
CA MET A 224 -5.90 22.68 -24.30
C MET A 224 -6.29 24.18 -24.33
N LYS A 225 -7.48 24.50 -24.86
CA LYS A 225 -8.03 25.86 -24.87
C LYS A 225 -8.11 26.46 -23.46
N LEU A 226 -8.42 25.68 -22.42
CA LEU A 226 -8.50 26.15 -21.04
C LEU A 226 -7.13 26.55 -20.49
N TRP A 227 -6.08 25.84 -20.87
CA TRP A 227 -4.70 26.13 -20.52
C TRP A 227 -4.19 27.38 -21.25
N ILE A 228 -4.37 27.45 -22.58
CA ILE A 228 -3.94 28.62 -23.39
C ILE A 228 -4.63 29.91 -22.93
N THR A 229 -5.89 29.82 -22.51
CA THR A 229 -6.66 30.99 -22.05
C THR A 229 -6.43 31.34 -20.57
N GLY A 230 -5.61 30.57 -19.83
CA GLY A 230 -5.39 30.75 -18.40
C GLY A 230 -6.62 30.44 -17.54
N LYS A 231 -7.68 29.88 -18.11
CA LYS A 231 -8.88 29.47 -17.36
C LYS A 231 -8.59 28.32 -16.41
N MET A 232 -7.62 27.47 -16.74
CA MET A 232 -7.23 26.34 -15.89
C MET A 232 -6.70 26.81 -14.52
N GLY A 233 -5.87 27.86 -14.47
CA GLY A 233 -5.42 28.44 -13.19
C GLY A 233 -6.54 29.01 -12.30
N ARG A 234 -7.76 29.23 -12.84
CA ARG A 234 -8.95 29.53 -12.00
C ARG A 234 -9.56 28.25 -11.44
N VAL A 235 -9.63 27.19 -12.24
CA VAL A 235 -10.15 25.88 -11.83
C VAL A 235 -9.24 25.27 -10.75
N GLU A 236 -7.93 25.24 -10.97
CA GLU A 236 -6.95 24.74 -10.00
C GLU A 236 -7.00 25.52 -8.68
N ARG A 237 -7.12 26.85 -8.74
CA ARG A 237 -7.22 27.66 -7.53
C ARG A 237 -8.52 27.41 -6.77
N ALA A 238 -9.65 27.30 -7.47
CA ALA A 238 -10.92 26.97 -6.85
C ALA A 238 -10.86 25.59 -6.19
N PHE A 239 -10.22 24.62 -6.85
CA PHE A 239 -9.94 23.29 -6.29
C PHE A 239 -9.07 23.38 -5.03
N VAL A 240 -7.90 24.06 -5.07
CA VAL A 240 -7.00 24.20 -3.92
C VAL A 240 -7.71 24.88 -2.74
N SER A 241 -8.49 25.94 -3.00
CA SER A 241 -9.25 26.65 -1.97
C SER A 241 -10.34 25.77 -1.35
N LEU A 242 -11.12 25.07 -2.17
CA LEU A 242 -12.17 24.16 -1.70
C LEU A 242 -11.57 22.97 -0.95
N PHE A 243 -10.47 22.41 -1.44
CA PHE A 243 -9.77 21.30 -0.80
C PHE A 243 -9.29 21.70 0.60
N TRP A 244 -8.63 22.85 0.75
CA TRP A 244 -8.23 23.36 2.06
C TRP A 244 -9.42 23.62 2.99
N PHE A 245 -10.52 24.12 2.45
CA PHE A 245 -11.74 24.32 3.22
C PHE A 245 -12.30 22.99 3.75
N ILE A 246 -12.37 21.95 2.90
CA ILE A 246 -12.81 20.61 3.31
C ILE A 246 -11.88 20.02 4.36
N CYS A 247 -10.56 20.10 4.18
CA CYS A 247 -9.59 19.63 5.17
C CYS A 247 -9.71 20.37 6.51
N ALA A 248 -9.97 21.69 6.48
CA ALA A 248 -10.23 22.46 7.68
C ALA A 248 -11.53 22.00 8.36
N LEU A 249 -12.60 21.72 7.60
CA LEU A 249 -13.84 21.19 8.16
C LEU A 249 -13.62 19.86 8.88
N TRP A 250 -12.95 18.90 8.25
CA TRP A 250 -12.60 17.62 8.89
C TRP A 250 -11.80 17.82 10.19
N GLN A 251 -10.84 18.75 10.20
CA GLN A 251 -10.06 19.02 11.41
C GLN A 251 -10.88 19.71 12.54
N ILE A 252 -11.90 20.49 12.18
CA ILE A 252 -12.72 21.28 13.12
C ILE A 252 -13.86 20.46 13.72
N VAL A 253 -14.44 19.52 12.96
CA VAL A 253 -15.66 18.81 13.37
C VAL A 253 -15.43 18.07 14.70
N PRO A 254 -16.20 18.37 15.77
CA PRO A 254 -15.96 17.77 17.08
C PRO A 254 -16.15 16.26 17.16
N SER A 255 -17.02 15.69 16.32
CA SER A 255 -17.24 14.24 16.27
C SER A 255 -16.00 13.46 15.81
N ASP A 256 -15.06 14.14 15.15
CA ASP A 256 -13.86 13.52 14.60
C ASP A 256 -12.75 13.38 15.66
N GLY A 257 -13.00 13.89 16.88
CA GLY A 257 -12.24 13.55 18.09
C GLY A 257 -10.99 14.38 18.36
N PHE A 258 -10.52 15.21 17.41
CA PHE A 258 -9.23 15.91 17.51
C PHE A 258 -9.10 16.97 18.61
N TRP A 259 -10.19 17.34 19.28
CA TRP A 259 -10.19 18.34 20.36
C TRP A 259 -9.78 17.79 21.73
N ASN A 260 -9.52 16.49 21.84
CA ASN A 260 -9.03 15.85 23.06
C ASN A 260 -7.67 15.18 22.83
N ALA A 261 -7.00 14.85 23.94
CA ALA A 261 -5.64 14.27 23.94
C ALA A 261 -5.54 12.99 23.09
N ASN A 262 -6.51 12.07 23.22
CA ASN A 262 -6.50 10.79 22.51
C ASN A 262 -6.73 10.98 21.01
N GLY A 263 -7.63 11.88 20.62
CA GLY A 263 -7.91 12.14 19.21
C GLY A 263 -6.75 12.82 18.50
N ILE A 264 -6.11 13.81 19.13
CA ILE A 264 -4.96 14.49 18.49
C ILE A 264 -3.71 13.60 18.47
N SER A 265 -3.51 12.73 19.47
CA SER A 265 -2.39 11.78 19.46
C SER A 265 -2.50 10.78 18.31
N SER A 266 -3.73 10.37 17.95
CA SER A 266 -3.98 9.42 16.85
C SER A 266 -3.46 9.90 15.49
N LEU A 267 -3.31 11.22 15.28
CA LEU A 267 -2.74 11.80 14.06
C LEU A 267 -1.26 11.42 13.86
N PHE A 268 -0.58 11.00 14.92
CA PHE A 268 0.86 10.74 14.91
C PHE A 268 1.22 9.28 15.23
N GLU A 269 0.25 8.43 15.59
CA GLU A 269 0.49 7.05 16.05
C GLU A 269 1.27 6.22 15.02
N ASN A 270 0.83 6.23 13.76
CA ASN A 270 1.50 5.52 12.67
C ASN A 270 2.96 5.99 12.54
N SER A 271 3.18 7.31 12.46
CA SER A 271 4.50 7.93 12.32
C SER A 271 5.41 7.68 13.52
N ILE A 272 4.85 7.53 14.73
CA ILE A 272 5.60 7.18 15.94
C ILE A 272 6.00 5.70 15.93
N SER A 273 5.14 4.82 15.40
CA SER A 273 5.38 3.38 15.36
C SER A 273 6.40 2.96 14.28
N THR A 274 6.62 3.79 13.26
CA THR A 274 7.59 3.54 12.19
C THR A 274 9.03 3.59 12.70
N PRO A 275 9.83 2.52 12.55
CA PRO A 275 11.24 2.56 12.92
C PRO A 275 12.05 3.46 11.97
N GLN A 276 12.64 4.54 12.48
CA GLN A 276 13.46 5.46 11.69
C GLN A 276 14.54 6.20 12.51
N PRO A 277 15.53 6.83 11.86
CA PRO A 277 16.59 7.57 12.55
C PRO A 277 16.04 8.66 13.49
N ALA A 278 16.73 8.88 14.61
CA ALA A 278 16.30 9.84 15.63
C ALA A 278 16.07 11.27 15.09
N ILE A 279 16.82 11.69 14.08
CA ILE A 279 16.64 13.01 13.44
C ILE A 279 15.26 13.19 12.81
N LEU A 280 14.65 12.10 12.30
CA LEU A 280 13.31 12.11 11.73
C LEU A 280 12.24 11.88 12.80
N GLN A 281 12.54 11.01 13.78
CA GLN A 281 11.61 10.59 14.82
C GLN A 281 11.37 11.64 15.93
N VAL A 282 12.42 12.32 16.39
CA VAL A 282 12.34 13.25 17.53
C VAL A 282 11.36 14.40 17.28
N PRO A 283 11.32 15.04 16.10
CA PRO A 283 10.31 16.05 15.81
C PRO A 283 8.87 15.52 15.90
N ILE A 284 8.61 14.32 15.38
CA ILE A 284 7.27 13.70 15.43
C ILE A 284 6.84 13.47 16.88
N GLN A 285 7.73 12.88 17.70
CA GLN A 285 7.46 12.65 19.13
C GLN A 285 7.26 13.96 19.90
N SER A 286 8.05 14.98 19.58
CA SER A 286 7.97 16.30 20.23
C SER A 286 6.63 16.97 19.92
N ILE A 287 6.23 16.99 18.65
CA ILE A 287 4.94 17.56 18.23
C ILE A 287 3.76 16.76 18.81
N SER A 288 3.82 15.43 18.78
CA SER A 288 2.78 14.59 19.39
C SER A 288 2.62 14.85 20.89
N SER A 289 3.73 14.98 21.62
CA SER A 289 3.71 15.27 23.06
C SER A 289 3.09 16.63 23.38
N ILE A 290 3.51 17.70 22.70
CA ILE A 290 2.95 19.05 22.95
C ILE A 290 1.51 19.17 22.45
N ALA A 291 1.16 18.49 21.36
CA ALA A 291 -0.21 18.41 20.84
C ALA A 291 -1.13 17.73 21.85
N THR A 292 -0.70 16.61 22.44
CA THR A 292 -1.47 15.87 23.45
C THR A 292 -1.69 16.69 24.72
N GLN A 293 -0.68 17.45 25.16
CA GLN A 293 -0.78 18.32 26.36
C GLN A 293 -1.74 19.51 26.17
N ALA A 294 -1.85 20.03 24.95
CA ALA A 294 -2.67 21.19 24.63
C ALA A 294 -3.53 20.95 23.38
N ALA A 295 -4.33 19.86 23.39
CA ALA A 295 -5.07 19.38 22.23
C ALA A 295 -5.94 20.46 21.56
N VAL A 296 -6.69 21.22 22.35
CA VAL A 296 -7.56 22.30 21.84
C VAL A 296 -6.75 23.38 21.12
N LEU A 297 -5.60 23.78 21.68
CA LEU A 297 -4.74 24.80 21.08
C LEU A 297 -4.17 24.31 19.75
N TRP A 298 -3.56 23.13 19.74
CA TRP A 298 -2.89 22.60 18.54
C TRP A 298 -3.86 22.23 17.43
N ASN A 299 -5.00 21.61 17.76
CA ASN A 299 -6.05 21.36 16.79
C ASN A 299 -6.62 22.67 16.22
N GLY A 300 -6.78 23.69 17.08
CA GLY A 300 -7.17 25.03 16.67
C GLY A 300 -6.17 25.67 15.70
N ILE A 301 -4.86 25.52 15.94
CA ILE A 301 -3.80 26.00 15.04
C ILE A 301 -3.86 25.28 13.69
N PHE A 302 -3.93 23.94 13.68
CA PHE A 302 -4.00 23.15 12.45
C PHE A 302 -5.21 23.53 11.60
N SER A 303 -6.37 23.59 12.24
CA SER A 303 -7.63 24.03 11.62
C SER A 303 -7.53 25.45 11.06
N PHE A 304 -6.96 26.37 11.85
CA PHE A 304 -6.81 27.77 11.45
C PHE A 304 -5.89 27.93 10.23
N VAL A 305 -4.75 27.22 10.19
CA VAL A 305 -3.83 27.31 9.04
C VAL A 305 -4.52 26.83 7.76
N MET A 306 -5.22 25.70 7.80
CA MET A 306 -5.95 25.18 6.61
C MET A 306 -7.08 26.13 6.18
N LEU A 307 -7.86 26.66 7.12
CA LEU A 307 -8.92 27.63 6.81
C LEU A 307 -8.34 28.95 6.25
N LEU A 308 -7.24 29.43 6.81
CA LEU A 308 -6.53 30.61 6.34
C LEU A 308 -6.03 30.41 4.91
N LEU A 309 -5.43 29.25 4.59
CA LEU A 309 -5.02 28.91 3.24
C LEU A 309 -6.21 28.88 2.28
N ALA A 310 -7.34 28.29 2.67
CA ALA A 310 -8.56 28.29 1.87
C ALA A 310 -8.99 29.71 1.47
N VAL A 311 -9.02 30.63 2.45
CA VAL A 311 -9.39 32.05 2.26
C VAL A 311 -8.36 32.79 1.41
N ILE A 312 -7.06 32.65 1.70
CA ILE A 312 -5.98 33.32 0.96
C ILE A 312 -6.01 32.91 -0.52
N PHE A 313 -6.16 31.62 -0.82
CA PHE A 313 -6.27 31.14 -2.20
C PHE A 313 -7.55 31.65 -2.89
N TRP A 314 -8.68 31.72 -2.18
CA TRP A 314 -9.93 32.26 -2.73
C TRP A 314 -9.79 33.72 -3.17
N PHE A 315 -9.23 34.58 -2.29
CA PHE A 315 -9.11 36.01 -2.51
C PHE A 315 -7.81 36.45 -3.20
N LYS A 316 -6.90 35.52 -3.52
CA LYS A 316 -5.60 35.78 -4.16
C LYS A 316 -4.72 36.77 -3.38
N ILE A 317 -4.72 36.66 -2.06
CA ILE A 317 -3.99 37.58 -1.16
C ILE A 317 -2.49 37.28 -1.20
N ALA A 318 -1.63 38.31 -1.21
CA ALA A 318 -0.19 38.26 -0.93
C ALA A 318 0.60 37.04 -1.49
N LYS A 319 0.70 36.93 -2.83
CA LYS A 319 1.27 35.78 -3.57
C LYS A 319 2.52 35.13 -2.93
N ARG A 320 3.54 35.92 -2.57
CA ARG A 320 4.79 35.36 -2.00
C ARG A 320 4.59 34.75 -0.61
N PHE A 321 3.87 35.44 0.27
CA PHE A 321 3.57 34.96 1.61
C PHE A 321 2.72 33.68 1.56
N THR A 322 1.74 33.62 0.65
CA THR A 322 0.93 32.41 0.43
C THR A 322 1.78 31.21 0.12
N MET A 323 2.75 31.33 -0.79
CA MET A 323 3.60 30.21 -1.18
C MET A 323 4.51 29.76 -0.03
N ILE A 324 5.10 30.71 0.71
CA ILE A 324 5.94 30.38 1.87
C ILE A 324 5.11 29.62 2.90
N LEU A 325 3.97 30.18 3.33
CA LEU A 325 3.09 29.54 4.30
C LEU A 325 2.62 28.16 3.83
N THR A 326 2.21 28.04 2.57
CA THR A 326 1.71 26.79 2.00
C THR A 326 2.80 25.72 1.95
N PHE A 327 3.98 26.01 1.42
CA PHE A 327 5.05 25.01 1.34
C PHE A 327 5.63 24.68 2.72
N THR A 328 5.67 25.62 3.66
CA THR A 328 6.01 25.33 5.05
C THR A 328 4.99 24.40 5.69
N TRP A 329 3.69 24.64 5.49
CA TRP A 329 2.62 23.78 5.98
C TRP A 329 2.65 22.38 5.35
N LEU A 330 2.88 22.29 4.04
CA LEU A 330 3.03 21.01 3.33
C LEU A 330 4.26 20.25 3.80
N LEU A 331 5.39 20.92 4.02
CA LEU A 331 6.59 20.28 4.57
C LEU A 331 6.35 19.78 6.00
N PHE A 332 5.69 20.58 6.84
CA PHE A 332 5.33 20.21 8.19
C PHE A 332 4.44 18.96 8.21
N THR A 333 3.35 18.95 7.45
CA THR A 333 2.43 17.81 7.39
C THR A 333 3.07 16.58 6.74
N TRP A 334 3.90 16.78 5.71
CA TRP A 334 4.62 15.69 5.05
C TRP A 334 5.57 14.96 5.99
N TRP A 335 6.32 15.71 6.81
CA TRP A 335 7.24 15.13 7.77
C TRP A 335 6.51 14.62 9.02
N VAL A 336 5.77 15.48 9.70
CA VAL A 336 5.29 15.18 11.06
C VAL A 336 4.08 14.23 11.06
N GLY A 337 3.17 14.40 10.10
CA GLY A 337 1.95 13.61 10.03
C GLY A 337 2.06 12.42 9.06
N GLN A 338 2.62 12.64 7.87
CA GLN A 338 2.69 11.64 6.80
C GLN A 338 4.03 10.88 6.77
N ASP A 339 4.97 11.16 7.68
CA ASP A 339 6.24 10.45 7.83
C ASP A 339 7.06 10.26 6.52
N PHE A 340 6.97 11.24 5.62
CA PHE A 340 7.45 11.22 4.24
C PHE A 340 6.86 10.12 3.33
N GLY A 341 6.19 9.11 3.87
CA GLY A 341 5.64 7.95 3.17
C GLY A 341 6.66 6.88 2.77
N VAL A 342 7.97 7.14 2.86
CA VAL A 342 9.01 6.28 2.25
C VAL A 342 10.03 5.68 3.22
N VAL A 343 10.08 6.13 4.47
CA VAL A 343 11.21 5.85 5.39
C VAL A 343 11.10 4.45 6.03
N GLY A 344 9.89 3.89 6.15
CA GLY A 344 9.62 2.60 6.82
C GLY A 344 10.02 1.32 6.05
N GLY A 345 10.51 1.43 4.80
CA GLY A 345 10.95 0.27 4.00
C GLY A 345 9.83 -0.55 3.32
N VAL A 346 8.59 -0.05 3.40
CA VAL A 346 7.39 -0.54 2.69
C VAL A 346 6.56 0.62 2.12
N GLY A 347 7.17 1.80 2.00
CA GLY A 347 6.48 2.96 1.45
C GLY A 347 6.07 2.72 0.01
N THR A 348 4.83 3.03 -0.35
CA THR A 348 4.27 2.86 -1.71
C THR A 348 4.38 4.13 -2.55
N ASP A 349 4.36 5.29 -1.90
CA ASP A 349 4.39 6.62 -2.51
C ASP A 349 4.85 7.68 -1.49
N PRO A 350 5.18 8.91 -1.93
CA PRO A 350 5.57 10.02 -1.05
C PRO A 350 4.44 10.65 -0.23
N ASN A 351 3.25 10.06 -0.17
CA ASN A 351 2.05 10.61 0.47
C ASN A 351 1.49 11.88 -0.19
N THR A 352 0.46 12.46 0.42
CA THR A 352 -0.44 13.48 -0.17
C THR A 352 0.22 14.85 -0.34
N SER A 353 1.11 15.25 0.57
CA SER A 353 1.69 16.60 0.55
C SER A 353 2.53 16.91 -0.70
N PRO A 354 3.39 16.01 -1.23
CA PRO A 354 4.15 16.24 -2.45
C PRO A 354 3.30 16.42 -3.73
N ILE A 355 2.27 15.60 -3.95
CA ILE A 355 1.39 15.78 -5.11
C ILE A 355 0.57 17.07 -4.99
N PHE A 356 0.13 17.44 -3.78
CA PHE A 356 -0.57 18.71 -3.59
C PHE A 356 0.35 19.92 -3.80
N ALA A 357 1.60 19.83 -3.35
CA ALA A 357 2.66 20.79 -3.65
C ALA A 357 2.87 20.96 -5.17
N LEU A 358 2.81 19.87 -5.93
CA LEU A 358 2.92 19.89 -7.39
C LEU A 358 1.77 20.66 -8.05
N ILE A 359 0.52 20.43 -7.63
CA ILE A 359 -0.66 21.16 -8.12
C ILE A 359 -0.51 22.66 -7.82
N ILE A 360 -0.11 23.01 -6.60
CA ILE A 360 0.05 24.40 -6.16
C ILE A 360 1.22 25.08 -6.88
N ALA A 361 2.31 24.38 -7.14
CA ALA A 361 3.42 24.88 -7.94
C ALA A 361 3.01 25.09 -9.41
N SER A 362 2.22 24.20 -10.00
CA SER A 362 1.65 24.39 -11.34
C SER A 362 0.82 25.67 -11.42
N LEU A 363 -0.06 25.88 -10.43
CA LEU A 363 -0.86 27.10 -10.31
C LEU A 363 0.02 28.35 -10.14
N TRP A 364 1.06 28.27 -9.31
CA TRP A 364 1.96 29.40 -9.04
C TRP A 364 2.74 29.81 -10.28
N VAL A 365 3.22 28.85 -11.09
CA VAL A 365 3.84 29.14 -12.38
C VAL A 365 2.86 29.89 -13.27
N GLN A 366 1.61 29.44 -13.38
CA GLN A 366 0.59 30.10 -14.20
C GLN A 366 0.28 31.55 -13.75
N ASP A 367 0.43 31.83 -12.46
CA ASP A 367 0.17 33.14 -11.85
C ASP A 367 1.35 34.11 -11.86
N SER A 368 2.55 33.62 -12.15
CA SER A 368 3.78 34.39 -12.08
C SER A 368 4.09 35.06 -13.41
N VAL A 369 4.27 36.38 -13.42
CA VAL A 369 4.74 37.10 -14.62
C VAL A 369 6.23 36.82 -14.85
N ASP A 370 6.98 36.64 -13.76
CA ASP A 370 8.39 36.27 -13.77
C ASP A 370 8.54 34.79 -13.44
N ILE A 371 9.08 34.01 -14.39
CA ILE A 371 9.39 32.59 -14.19
C ILE A 371 10.58 32.52 -13.22
N PRO A 372 10.43 31.96 -12.01
CA PRO A 372 11.56 31.86 -11.09
C PRO A 372 12.71 31.06 -11.74
N ALA A 373 13.96 31.46 -11.48
CA ALA A 373 15.15 30.90 -12.13
C ALA A 373 15.21 29.36 -12.08
N ILE A 374 14.68 28.77 -10.99
CA ILE A 374 14.60 27.32 -10.82
C ILE A 374 13.72 26.64 -11.88
N PHE A 375 12.65 27.29 -12.35
CA PHE A 375 11.79 26.76 -13.42
C PHE A 375 12.44 26.89 -14.79
N LEU A 376 13.26 27.92 -15.01
CA LEU A 376 14.07 28.05 -16.23
C LEU A 376 15.15 26.96 -16.27
N TRP A 377 15.81 26.70 -15.15
CA TRP A 377 16.76 25.60 -15.00
C TRP A 377 16.07 24.26 -15.24
N LEU A 378 14.91 24.01 -14.61
CA LEU A 378 14.17 22.76 -14.75
C LEU A 378 13.70 22.52 -16.20
N LYS A 379 13.22 23.57 -16.88
CA LYS A 379 12.89 23.50 -18.31
C LYS A 379 14.10 23.11 -19.16
N THR A 380 15.26 23.69 -18.86
CA THR A 380 16.51 23.40 -19.57
C THR A 380 16.98 21.98 -19.30
N PHE A 381 16.87 21.53 -18.05
CA PHE A 381 17.16 20.17 -17.63
C PHE A 381 16.23 19.15 -18.30
N LEU A 382 14.92 19.36 -18.24
CA LEU A 382 13.93 18.48 -18.88
C LEU A 382 14.11 18.42 -20.40
N ALA A 383 14.39 19.55 -21.06
CA ALA A 383 14.70 19.57 -22.49
C ALA A 383 16.00 18.82 -22.81
N LYS A 384 17.00 18.87 -21.91
CA LYS A 384 18.24 18.11 -22.03
C LYS A 384 17.99 16.61 -21.84
N VAL A 385 17.18 16.21 -20.86
CA VAL A 385 16.75 14.84 -20.64
C VAL A 385 15.99 14.30 -21.86
N GLU A 386 15.01 15.05 -22.38
CA GLU A 386 14.26 14.67 -23.58
C GLU A 386 15.19 14.49 -24.80
N LYS A 387 16.12 15.43 -25.02
CA LYS A 387 17.13 15.33 -26.08
C LYS A 387 18.15 14.21 -25.87
N SER A 388 18.49 13.87 -24.63
CA SER A 388 19.42 12.79 -24.29
C SER A 388 18.77 11.41 -24.41
N LEU A 389 17.47 11.31 -24.16
CA LEU A 389 16.70 10.07 -24.31
C LEU A 389 16.29 9.81 -25.76
N ALA A 390 16.07 10.85 -26.58
CA ALA A 390 15.65 10.70 -27.97
C ALA A 390 16.58 9.83 -28.87
N PRO A 391 17.93 9.90 -28.75
CA PRO A 391 18.86 9.03 -29.48
C PRO A 391 18.87 7.58 -28.96
N VAL A 392 18.70 7.38 -27.65
CA VAL A 392 18.63 6.06 -27.01
C VAL A 392 17.40 5.30 -27.51
N VAL A 393 16.27 6.01 -27.64
CA VAL A 393 15.04 5.51 -28.26
C VAL A 393 15.20 5.26 -29.77
N ARG A 394 16.08 6.00 -30.46
CA ARG A 394 16.32 5.87 -31.92
C ARG A 394 17.36 4.80 -32.30
N ARG A 395 18.40 4.57 -31.50
CA ARG A 395 19.51 3.63 -31.76
C ARG A 395 19.29 2.25 -31.15
N ALA A 396 18.03 1.97 -30.84
CA ALA A 396 17.57 0.78 -30.18
C ALA A 396 17.49 -0.57 -30.92
N PRO A 397 18.10 -0.82 -32.10
CA PRO A 397 18.01 -2.17 -32.68
C PRO A 397 19.01 -3.19 -32.10
N LEU A 398 20.30 -2.85 -31.99
CA LEU A 398 21.38 -3.84 -31.81
C LEU A 398 21.72 -4.17 -30.35
N LEU A 399 21.67 -3.17 -29.45
CA LEU A 399 21.76 -3.40 -28.01
C LEU A 399 20.57 -4.19 -27.47
N TYR A 400 19.43 -4.10 -28.16
CA TYR A 400 18.14 -4.64 -27.72
C TYR A 400 17.94 -6.07 -28.19
N SER A 401 18.46 -6.45 -29.36
CA SER A 401 18.58 -7.86 -29.75
C SER A 401 19.58 -8.59 -28.85
N ALA A 402 20.70 -7.97 -28.47
CA ALA A 402 21.67 -8.58 -27.56
C ALA A 402 21.11 -8.74 -26.13
N LEU A 403 20.44 -7.72 -25.58
CA LEU A 403 19.75 -7.79 -24.29
C LEU A 403 18.56 -8.76 -24.32
N ALA A 404 17.75 -8.77 -25.38
CA ALA A 404 16.64 -9.71 -25.53
C ALA A 404 17.14 -11.16 -25.69
N THR A 405 18.23 -11.39 -26.42
CA THR A 405 18.81 -12.74 -26.57
C THR A 405 19.46 -13.19 -25.26
N MET A 406 20.20 -12.31 -24.58
CA MET A 406 20.76 -12.59 -23.27
C MET A 406 19.68 -12.84 -22.22
N MET A 407 18.57 -12.09 -22.24
CA MET A 407 17.44 -12.27 -21.32
C MET A 407 16.56 -13.47 -21.68
N LEU A 408 16.44 -13.84 -22.96
CA LEU A 408 15.81 -15.09 -23.38
C LEU A 408 16.66 -16.28 -22.93
N ILE A 409 17.99 -16.19 -23.05
CA ILE A 409 18.92 -17.22 -22.55
C ILE A 409 18.84 -17.33 -21.02
N VAL A 410 18.80 -16.21 -20.28
CA VAL A 410 18.61 -16.21 -18.82
C VAL A 410 17.24 -16.75 -18.43
N SER A 411 16.17 -16.38 -19.14
CA SER A 411 14.81 -16.89 -18.88
C SER A 411 14.68 -18.38 -19.18
N LEU A 412 15.34 -18.87 -20.24
CA LEU A 412 15.40 -20.30 -20.59
C LEU A 412 16.29 -21.09 -19.62
N HIS A 413 17.41 -20.53 -19.14
CA HIS A 413 18.22 -21.14 -18.08
C HIS A 413 17.54 -21.15 -16.72
N LEU A 414 16.70 -20.16 -16.41
CA LEU A 414 15.95 -20.08 -15.15
C LEU A 414 14.65 -20.92 -15.17
N TYR A 415 14.11 -21.21 -16.36
CA TYR A 415 13.00 -22.17 -16.53
C TYR A 415 13.43 -23.61 -16.24
N ASP A 416 14.72 -23.92 -16.43
CA ASP A 416 15.34 -25.22 -16.12
C ASP A 416 15.92 -25.30 -14.69
N ILE A 417 15.79 -24.26 -13.85
CA ILE A 417 16.04 -24.41 -12.41
C ILE A 417 14.76 -24.98 -11.80
N PRO A 418 14.73 -26.26 -11.38
CA PRO A 418 13.61 -26.75 -10.60
C PRO A 418 13.56 -25.87 -9.36
N ALA A 419 12.38 -25.33 -9.04
CA ALA A 419 12.13 -24.78 -7.72
C ALA A 419 12.62 -25.84 -6.74
N GLN A 420 13.65 -25.57 -5.93
CA GLN A 420 14.13 -26.53 -4.93
C GLN A 420 13.15 -26.62 -3.74
N GLY A 421 11.84 -26.54 -4.01
CA GLY A 421 10.76 -27.18 -3.27
C GLY A 421 10.31 -28.53 -3.87
N ASP A 422 10.98 -29.01 -4.92
CA ASP A 422 10.56 -30.22 -5.67
C ASP A 422 10.99 -31.56 -5.04
N THR A 423 11.17 -31.59 -3.71
CA THR A 423 11.08 -32.84 -2.93
C THR A 423 9.74 -32.96 -2.21
N THR A 424 8.94 -31.89 -2.14
CA THR A 424 7.65 -31.88 -1.46
C THR A 424 6.49 -32.22 -2.42
N LEU A 425 6.59 -31.90 -3.71
CA LEU A 425 5.54 -32.17 -4.70
C LEU A 425 5.41 -33.64 -5.11
N LYS A 426 6.50 -34.42 -5.12
CA LYS A 426 6.41 -35.89 -5.23
C LYS A 426 5.70 -36.55 -4.05
N ASN A 427 5.75 -35.91 -2.87
CA ASN A 427 4.96 -36.36 -1.72
C ASN A 427 3.49 -35.93 -1.85
N ILE A 428 3.19 -34.83 -2.54
CA ILE A 428 1.81 -34.35 -2.73
C ILE A 428 1.02 -35.26 -3.68
N GLU A 429 1.59 -35.83 -4.75
CA GLU A 429 0.88 -36.87 -5.53
C GLU A 429 0.67 -38.16 -4.73
N GLN A 430 1.57 -38.48 -3.81
CA GLN A 430 1.44 -39.62 -2.90
C GLN A 430 0.36 -39.38 -1.82
N TYR A 431 0.11 -38.12 -1.44
CA TYR A 431 -0.98 -37.70 -0.54
C TYR A 431 -2.30 -37.37 -1.27
N ALA A 432 -2.27 -36.96 -2.54
CA ALA A 432 -3.44 -36.65 -3.36
C ALA A 432 -4.13 -37.93 -3.86
N ASN A 433 -3.37 -39.00 -4.12
CA ASN A 433 -3.95 -40.33 -4.38
C ASN A 433 -4.64 -40.95 -3.14
N GLN A 434 -4.57 -40.30 -1.97
CA GLN A 434 -5.37 -40.66 -0.79
C GLN A 434 -6.61 -39.76 -0.58
N ARG A 435 -6.82 -38.70 -1.38
CA ARG A 435 -7.96 -37.77 -1.23
C ARG A 435 -9.29 -38.30 -1.74
N ASP A 436 -9.31 -39.21 -2.72
CA ASP A 436 -10.55 -39.54 -3.44
C ASP A 436 -11.35 -40.73 -2.90
N HIS A 437 -11.02 -41.28 -1.72
CA HIS A 437 -11.73 -42.44 -1.17
C HIS A 437 -12.69 -42.18 0.00
N PHE A 438 -12.90 -40.94 0.47
CA PHE A 438 -13.61 -40.73 1.74
C PHE A 438 -14.60 -39.57 1.75
N SER A 439 -15.48 -39.50 0.74
CA SER A 439 -16.71 -38.73 0.83
C SER A 439 -17.80 -39.57 1.52
N ASN A 440 -18.42 -38.99 2.55
CA ASN A 440 -19.55 -39.46 3.36
C ASN A 440 -19.26 -40.36 4.59
N ARG A 441 -19.11 -39.73 5.77
CA ARG A 441 -19.83 -39.96 7.05
C ARG A 441 -19.02 -39.46 8.28
N GLY A 442 -19.58 -38.53 9.07
CA GLY A 442 -19.29 -38.32 10.50
C GLY A 442 -17.99 -37.58 10.90
N LEU A 443 -18.14 -36.38 11.46
CA LEU A 443 -17.11 -35.41 11.89
C LEU A 443 -16.25 -35.81 13.13
N THR A 444 -15.63 -36.99 13.16
CA THR A 444 -14.82 -37.40 14.36
C THR A 444 -13.43 -37.96 14.08
N LYS A 445 -12.95 -38.04 12.84
CA LYS A 445 -11.67 -38.72 12.53
C LYS A 445 -10.50 -37.83 12.07
N LYS A 446 -10.71 -36.53 11.86
CA LYS A 446 -9.70 -35.65 11.23
C LYS A 446 -8.64 -35.10 12.20
N TRP A 447 -8.99 -34.86 13.47
CA TRP A 447 -8.13 -34.14 14.43
C TRP A 447 -7.97 -34.84 15.80
N MET A 448 -8.58 -36.01 16.00
CA MET A 448 -8.57 -36.72 17.28
C MET A 448 -8.47 -38.24 17.07
N THR A 449 -7.51 -38.88 17.76
CA THR A 449 -7.36 -40.34 17.81
C THR A 449 -7.52 -40.82 19.25
N ILE A 450 -8.38 -41.83 19.46
CA ILE A 450 -8.81 -42.28 20.80
C ILE A 450 -8.34 -43.72 21.02
N ASP A 451 -7.55 -43.95 22.07
CA ASP A 451 -7.28 -45.28 22.63
C ASP A 451 -8.10 -45.45 23.92
N ALA A 452 -9.31 -45.98 23.78
CA ALA A 452 -10.23 -46.16 24.89
C ALA A 452 -9.76 -47.23 25.90
N ARG A 453 -8.92 -48.18 25.49
CA ARG A 453 -8.39 -49.21 26.40
C ARG A 453 -7.36 -48.61 27.35
N LYS A 454 -6.50 -47.73 26.83
CA LYS A 454 -5.49 -47.02 27.62
C LYS A 454 -5.99 -45.73 28.25
N LYS A 455 -7.23 -45.31 27.95
CA LYS A 455 -7.80 -44.00 28.32
C LYS A 455 -6.89 -42.86 27.86
N GLN A 456 -6.48 -42.91 26.60
CA GLN A 456 -5.62 -41.93 25.97
C GLN A 456 -6.31 -41.28 24.77
N VAL A 457 -6.07 -39.99 24.58
CA VAL A 457 -6.50 -39.25 23.39
C VAL A 457 -5.35 -38.46 22.83
N HIS A 458 -5.16 -38.55 21.52
CA HIS A 458 -4.21 -37.76 20.76
C HIS A 458 -4.99 -36.74 19.95
N ILE A 459 -4.63 -35.46 20.09
CA ILE A 459 -5.27 -34.33 19.47
C ILE A 459 -4.24 -33.64 18.59
N LEU A 460 -4.60 -33.41 17.33
CA LEU A 460 -3.87 -32.49 16.45
C LEU A 460 -4.56 -31.13 16.59
N LEU A 461 -3.79 -30.12 16.97
CA LEU A 461 -4.26 -28.75 17.13
C LEU A 461 -3.46 -27.85 16.19
N ILE A 462 -4.10 -27.27 15.18
CA ILE A 462 -3.41 -26.44 14.20
C ILE A 462 -3.86 -24.99 14.39
N ALA A 463 -2.93 -24.08 14.68
CA ALA A 463 -3.20 -22.65 14.57
C ALA A 463 -3.24 -22.26 13.09
N THR A 464 -4.35 -21.71 12.61
CA THR A 464 -4.53 -21.31 11.20
C THR A 464 -5.14 -19.91 11.07
N GLN A 465 -5.28 -19.46 9.81
CA GLN A 465 -6.17 -18.38 9.44
C GLN A 465 -7.41 -18.97 8.79
N THR A 466 -8.59 -18.52 9.22
CA THR A 466 -9.80 -18.77 8.44
C THR A 466 -9.69 -18.11 7.07
N ALA A 467 -10.49 -18.55 6.11
CA ALA A 467 -10.67 -17.84 4.83
C ALA A 467 -11.19 -16.39 4.97
N LEU A 468 -11.53 -15.96 6.19
CA LEU A 468 -12.03 -14.63 6.53
C LEU A 468 -10.98 -13.76 7.27
N GLY A 469 -9.77 -14.27 7.51
CA GLY A 469 -8.68 -13.52 8.12
C GLY A 469 -8.55 -13.68 9.64
N ASP A 470 -9.55 -14.27 10.30
CA ASP A 470 -9.55 -14.53 11.75
C ASP A 470 -8.50 -15.60 12.11
N ILE A 471 -7.84 -15.42 13.26
CA ILE A 471 -6.94 -16.42 13.85
C ILE A 471 -7.73 -17.49 14.59
N ASP A 472 -7.42 -18.76 14.35
CA ASP A 472 -8.22 -19.89 14.81
C ASP A 472 -7.39 -21.13 15.20
N PHE A 473 -8.03 -22.07 15.90
CA PHE A 473 -7.57 -23.45 16.04
C PHE A 473 -8.43 -24.38 15.18
N ASP A 474 -7.82 -25.07 14.22
CA ASP A 474 -8.45 -26.05 13.33
C ASP A 474 -9.68 -25.51 12.56
N GLY A 475 -9.71 -24.21 12.30
CA GLY A 475 -10.82 -23.51 11.65
C GLY A 475 -11.90 -22.98 12.60
N TYR A 476 -11.68 -23.04 13.92
CA TYR A 476 -12.61 -22.55 14.95
C TYR A 476 -11.96 -21.51 15.86
N ALA A 477 -12.71 -20.48 16.21
CA ALA A 477 -12.28 -19.36 17.04
C ALA A 477 -13.39 -19.00 18.02
N ASN A 478 -13.11 -18.12 18.98
CA ASN A 478 -14.11 -17.54 19.88
C ASN A 478 -14.97 -18.56 20.66
N GLY A 479 -14.43 -19.75 20.95
CA GLY A 479 -15.18 -20.78 21.68
C GLY A 479 -16.24 -21.50 20.86
N TYR A 480 -16.15 -21.46 19.53
CA TYR A 480 -17.06 -22.18 18.64
C TYR A 480 -16.79 -23.69 18.64
N MET A 481 -15.57 -24.13 18.91
CA MET A 481 -15.25 -25.52 19.20
C MET A 481 -15.18 -25.77 20.71
N THR A 482 -15.56 -26.98 21.13
CA THR A 482 -15.26 -27.49 22.46
C THR A 482 -14.79 -28.93 22.39
N ILE A 483 -13.58 -29.17 22.90
CA ILE A 483 -12.99 -30.51 23.04
C ILE A 483 -13.42 -31.08 24.39
N VAL A 484 -14.11 -32.22 24.40
CA VAL A 484 -14.57 -32.86 25.63
C VAL A 484 -13.75 -34.12 25.90
N VAL A 485 -13.18 -34.23 27.09
CA VAL A 485 -12.37 -35.38 27.54
C VAL A 485 -12.91 -35.92 28.87
N PRO A 486 -13.05 -37.25 29.06
CA PRO A 486 -13.47 -37.77 30.34
C PRO A 486 -12.40 -37.60 31.43
N VAL A 487 -12.83 -37.39 32.67
CA VAL A 487 -11.92 -37.32 33.81
C VAL A 487 -11.07 -38.60 33.94
N GLY A 488 -9.79 -38.41 34.23
CA GLY A 488 -8.80 -39.47 34.41
C GLY A 488 -8.08 -39.91 33.14
N TRP A 489 -8.43 -39.37 31.97
CA TRP A 489 -7.75 -39.65 30.69
C TRP A 489 -6.44 -38.88 30.56
N THR A 490 -5.51 -39.45 29.79
CA THR A 490 -4.28 -38.76 29.36
C THR A 490 -4.50 -38.14 27.99
N VAL A 491 -4.16 -36.87 27.86
CA VAL A 491 -4.30 -36.08 26.64
C VAL A 491 -2.91 -35.80 26.09
N PHE A 492 -2.70 -36.16 24.84
CA PHE A 492 -1.51 -35.84 24.05
C PHE A 492 -1.93 -34.85 22.98
N VAL A 493 -1.25 -33.71 22.91
CA VAL A 493 -1.53 -32.68 21.91
C VAL A 493 -0.29 -32.50 21.05
N LEU A 494 -0.45 -32.62 19.74
CA LEU A 494 0.51 -32.14 18.77
C LEU A 494 0.00 -30.78 18.28
N PHE A 495 0.68 -29.72 18.67
CA PHE A 495 0.39 -28.37 18.24
C PHE A 495 1.22 -28.02 17.02
N LYS A 496 0.60 -27.45 15.99
CA LYS A 496 1.27 -26.94 14.79
C LYS A 496 0.88 -25.50 14.54
N ASN A 497 1.85 -24.64 14.27
CA ASN A 497 1.55 -23.29 13.78
C ASN A 497 1.58 -23.25 12.26
N GLU A 498 0.42 -23.23 11.60
CA GLU A 498 0.29 -22.98 10.15
C GLU A 498 -0.03 -21.50 9.86
N GLN A 499 0.01 -20.63 10.88
CA GLN A 499 -0.22 -19.21 10.71
C GLN A 499 1.06 -18.50 10.29
N SER A 500 1.03 -17.88 9.11
CA SER A 500 2.21 -17.28 8.47
C SER A 500 2.62 -15.93 9.07
N LEU A 501 1.72 -15.26 9.79
CA LEU A 501 1.87 -13.87 10.24
C LEU A 501 2.28 -13.73 11.71
N VAL A 502 1.86 -14.66 12.58
CA VAL A 502 2.07 -14.55 14.04
C VAL A 502 2.70 -15.81 14.62
N TYR A 503 3.48 -15.62 15.67
CA TYR A 503 3.90 -16.74 16.51
C TYR A 503 2.69 -17.19 17.28
N ASN A 504 2.53 -18.50 17.45
CA ASN A 504 1.36 -19.04 18.10
C ASN A 504 1.76 -20.11 19.12
N SER A 505 0.91 -20.34 20.10
CA SER A 505 1.15 -21.31 21.15
C SER A 505 -0.15 -22.00 21.52
N ALA A 506 -0.07 -23.03 22.37
CA ALA A 506 -1.25 -23.67 22.89
C ALA A 506 -1.08 -23.92 24.39
N MET A 507 -2.06 -23.46 25.17
CA MET A 507 -2.14 -23.69 26.59
C MET A 507 -3.57 -24.03 26.99
N ILE A 508 -3.74 -25.04 27.85
CA ILE A 508 -5.03 -25.31 28.49
C ILE A 508 -5.11 -24.50 29.77
N VAL A 509 -6.10 -23.63 29.89
CA VAL A 509 -6.27 -22.68 31.01
C VAL A 509 -7.64 -22.84 31.67
N PRO A 510 -7.81 -22.49 32.96
CA PRO A 510 -9.14 -22.35 33.55
C PRO A 510 -10.00 -21.39 32.72
N PHE A 511 -11.27 -21.74 32.46
CA PHE A 511 -12.11 -20.94 31.54
C PHE A 511 -12.26 -19.46 31.96
N ARG A 512 -12.21 -19.18 33.27
CA ARG A 512 -12.25 -17.81 33.82
C ARG A 512 -11.05 -16.95 33.43
N GLU A 513 -9.91 -17.57 33.09
CA GLU A 513 -8.66 -16.86 32.77
C GLU A 513 -8.62 -16.39 31.31
N ILE A 514 -9.44 -16.98 30.43
CA ILE A 514 -9.58 -16.57 29.02
C ILE A 514 -9.91 -15.07 28.90
N GLN A 515 -10.71 -14.54 29.82
CA GLN A 515 -11.12 -13.12 29.81
C GLN A 515 -10.17 -12.20 30.60
N ALA A 516 -9.16 -12.74 31.26
CA ALA A 516 -8.28 -11.99 32.17
C ALA A 516 -6.89 -11.69 31.59
N GLY A 517 -6.51 -12.32 30.47
CA GLY A 517 -5.22 -12.10 29.78
C GLY A 517 -3.98 -12.59 30.55
N ALA A 518 -4.15 -13.24 31.70
CA ALA A 518 -3.07 -13.81 32.51
C ALA A 518 -3.28 -15.32 32.62
N PHE A 519 -2.50 -16.08 31.84
CA PHE A 519 -2.72 -17.51 31.66
C PHE A 519 -1.82 -18.36 32.54
N THR A 520 -2.44 -19.29 33.26
CA THR A 520 -1.73 -20.38 33.95
C THR A 520 -2.20 -21.75 33.45
N PRO A 521 -1.28 -22.71 33.18
CA PRO A 521 -1.69 -24.04 32.75
C PRO A 521 -2.58 -24.72 33.79
N ALA A 522 -3.77 -25.14 33.37
CA ALA A 522 -4.78 -25.79 34.21
C ALA A 522 -4.33 -27.16 34.76
N PHE A 523 -3.42 -27.82 34.04
CA PHE A 523 -2.80 -29.07 34.45
C PHE A 523 -1.30 -29.01 34.23
N LYS A 524 -0.55 -29.77 35.05
CA LYS A 524 0.89 -29.91 34.87
C LYS A 524 1.18 -30.52 33.48
N GLY A 525 1.95 -29.79 32.66
CA GLY A 525 2.31 -30.18 31.30
C GLY A 525 1.30 -29.78 30.22
N ALA A 526 0.24 -29.03 30.55
CA ALA A 526 -0.79 -28.63 29.59
C ALA A 526 -0.45 -27.35 28.81
N SER A 527 0.78 -27.24 28.33
CA SER A 527 1.21 -26.12 27.49
C SER A 527 2.36 -26.50 26.58
N THR A 528 2.47 -25.82 25.46
CA THR A 528 3.68 -25.75 24.63
C THR A 528 4.86 -25.13 25.42
N VAL A 529 6.09 -25.31 24.94
CA VAL A 529 7.29 -24.75 25.56
C VAL A 529 7.33 -23.24 25.31
N ASN A 530 7.60 -22.45 26.36
CA ASN A 530 7.61 -20.97 26.31
C ASN A 530 6.35 -20.38 25.66
N PRO A 531 5.15 -20.63 26.22
CA PRO A 531 3.88 -20.35 25.58
C PRO A 531 3.60 -18.84 25.41
N THR A 532 4.28 -17.97 26.16
CA THR A 532 4.25 -16.51 26.00
C THR A 532 5.01 -15.98 24.80
N VAL A 533 5.90 -16.80 24.22
CA VAL A 533 6.68 -16.48 23.02
C VAL A 533 6.11 -17.20 21.79
N GLY A 534 5.67 -18.46 21.96
CA GLY A 534 5.12 -19.29 20.90
C GLY A 534 6.17 -19.80 19.90
N ILE A 535 5.69 -20.46 18.85
CA ILE A 535 6.50 -21.00 17.76
C ILE A 535 6.14 -20.34 16.42
N PRO A 536 7.11 -20.21 15.50
CA PRO A 536 6.87 -19.62 14.18
C PRO A 536 6.14 -20.61 13.24
N TYR A 537 5.70 -20.08 12.09
CA TYR A 537 5.08 -20.85 11.01
C TYR A 537 5.83 -22.14 10.64
N GLY A 538 5.07 -23.20 10.36
CA GLY A 538 5.55 -24.50 9.93
C GLY A 538 6.19 -25.35 11.04
N GLN A 539 6.29 -24.82 12.27
CA GLN A 539 6.83 -25.58 13.40
C GLN A 539 5.73 -26.28 14.20
N GLU A 540 6.16 -27.32 14.91
CA GLU A 540 5.32 -28.17 15.73
C GLU A 540 5.92 -28.32 17.13
N GLN A 541 5.06 -28.44 18.14
CA GLN A 541 5.43 -28.80 19.50
C GLN A 541 4.39 -29.74 20.09
N ASP A 542 4.85 -30.78 20.78
CA ASP A 542 3.98 -31.65 21.54
C ASP A 542 3.92 -31.27 23.02
N PHE A 543 2.78 -31.53 23.64
CA PHE A 543 2.64 -31.50 25.09
C PHE A 543 1.61 -32.53 25.55
N GLN A 544 1.69 -32.90 26.83
CA GLN A 544 0.79 -33.90 27.39
C GLN A 544 0.43 -33.60 28.84
N PHE A 545 -0.80 -33.97 29.21
CA PHE A 545 -1.29 -33.81 30.56
C PHE A 545 -2.35 -34.86 30.90
N LYS A 546 -2.66 -34.98 32.19
CA LYS A 546 -3.73 -35.85 32.68
C LYS A 546 -4.91 -35.01 33.14
N ALA A 547 -6.09 -35.26 32.57
CA ALA A 547 -7.32 -34.52 32.90
C ALA A 547 -7.91 -35.02 34.23
N ILE A 548 -7.33 -34.60 35.35
CA ILE A 548 -7.63 -35.16 36.70
C ILE A 548 -8.75 -34.44 37.46
N HIS A 549 -9.15 -33.25 37.02
CA HIS A 549 -10.20 -32.44 37.66
C HIS A 549 -11.29 -32.14 36.64
N THR A 550 -12.54 -32.39 37.02
CA THR A 550 -13.71 -32.06 36.20
C THR A 550 -13.94 -30.55 36.20
N GLY A 551 -14.31 -29.97 35.06
CA GLY A 551 -14.55 -28.55 34.96
C GLY A 551 -14.53 -28.04 33.51
N LYS A 552 -14.77 -26.74 33.37
CA LYS A 552 -14.65 -26.00 32.12
C LYS A 552 -13.30 -25.30 32.03
N TYR A 553 -12.66 -25.45 30.90
CA TYR A 553 -11.35 -24.91 30.55
C TYR A 553 -11.41 -24.31 29.14
N GLY A 554 -10.33 -23.65 28.72
CA GLY A 554 -10.13 -23.27 27.33
C GLY A 554 -8.76 -23.71 26.83
N VAL A 555 -8.65 -23.86 25.52
CA VAL A 555 -7.37 -23.84 24.81
C VAL A 555 -7.16 -22.45 24.24
N VAL A 556 -6.01 -21.83 24.51
CA VAL A 556 -5.68 -20.46 24.10
C VAL A 556 -4.30 -20.40 23.47
N SER A 557 -4.09 -19.44 22.56
CA SER A 557 -2.76 -18.90 22.31
C SER A 557 -2.39 -18.00 23.48
N ALA A 558 -1.29 -18.31 24.15
CA ALA A 558 -0.83 -17.57 25.33
C ALA A 558 0.29 -16.57 25.00
N VAL A 559 0.52 -16.29 23.72
CA VAL A 559 1.51 -15.32 23.24
C VAL A 559 1.12 -13.92 23.75
N SER A 560 2.11 -13.14 24.21
CA SER A 560 1.86 -11.86 24.92
C SER A 560 1.47 -10.68 24.00
N ASP A 561 0.78 -10.95 22.89
CA ASP A 561 0.38 -9.98 21.86
C ASP A 561 -1.15 -9.81 21.73
N GLY A 562 -1.94 -10.43 22.62
CA GLY A 562 -3.39 -10.23 22.69
C GLY A 562 -4.19 -11.02 21.65
N GLN A 563 -3.63 -12.12 21.14
CA GLN A 563 -4.32 -12.99 20.17
C GLN A 563 -5.64 -13.57 20.70
N GLU A 564 -5.73 -13.82 22.01
CA GLU A 564 -6.95 -14.26 22.69
C GLU A 564 -8.11 -13.28 22.50
N ASP A 565 -7.83 -11.97 22.53
CA ASP A 565 -8.83 -10.90 22.40
C ASP A 565 -9.36 -10.83 20.96
N SER A 566 -8.54 -11.31 20.01
CA SER A 566 -8.87 -11.45 18.60
C SER A 566 -9.53 -12.80 18.28
N GLY A 567 -9.85 -13.61 19.29
CA GLY A 567 -10.62 -14.84 19.15
C GLY A 567 -9.80 -16.12 19.09
N MET A 568 -8.49 -16.09 19.35
CA MET A 568 -7.59 -17.26 19.32
C MET A 568 -7.77 -18.18 20.55
N TRP A 569 -8.98 -18.68 20.74
CA TRP A 569 -9.32 -19.60 21.82
C TRP A 569 -10.55 -20.46 21.51
N ASP A 570 -10.57 -21.65 22.11
CA ASP A 570 -11.71 -22.57 22.06
C ASP A 570 -11.96 -23.25 23.41
N GLY A 571 -13.11 -23.91 23.54
CA GLY A 571 -13.50 -24.63 24.74
C GLY A 571 -12.74 -25.94 24.95
N PHE A 572 -12.47 -26.27 26.21
CA PHE A 572 -11.97 -27.58 26.62
C PHE A 572 -12.68 -28.03 27.90
N ASP A 573 -13.40 -29.15 27.86
CA ASP A 573 -14.20 -29.63 28.99
C ASP A 573 -13.71 -30.97 29.52
N VAL A 574 -13.46 -31.06 30.83
CA VAL A 574 -13.21 -32.33 31.51
C VAL A 574 -14.50 -32.82 32.17
N SER A 575 -15.09 -33.88 31.62
CA SER A 575 -16.41 -34.36 31.99
C SER A 575 -16.37 -35.64 32.83
N ALA A 576 -17.22 -35.69 33.87
CA ALA A 576 -17.45 -36.91 34.65
C ALA A 576 -18.40 -37.90 33.95
N SER A 577 -19.26 -37.40 33.05
CA SER A 577 -20.32 -38.17 32.42
C SER A 577 -19.94 -38.69 31.01
N ALA A 578 -18.94 -38.07 30.37
CA ALA A 578 -18.44 -38.52 29.08
C ALA A 578 -17.78 -39.90 29.21
N LYS A 579 -18.10 -40.83 28.29
CA LYS A 579 -17.52 -42.18 28.27
C LYS A 579 -16.30 -42.30 27.36
N SER A 580 -16.18 -41.40 26.39
CA SER A 580 -15.06 -41.27 25.47
C SER A 580 -14.88 -39.79 25.10
N PRO A 581 -13.69 -39.36 24.67
CA PRO A 581 -13.45 -38.04 24.11
C PRO A 581 -14.29 -37.78 22.86
N TYR A 582 -14.68 -36.53 22.65
CA TYR A 582 -15.35 -36.06 21.43
C TYR A 582 -15.18 -34.54 21.27
N ILE A 583 -15.51 -34.03 20.09
CA ILE A 583 -15.51 -32.59 19.79
C ILE A 583 -16.95 -32.17 19.50
N THR A 584 -17.35 -31.01 20.00
CA THR A 584 -18.59 -30.33 19.60
C THR A 584 -18.25 -28.98 18.99
N ALA A 585 -18.96 -28.60 17.93
CA ALA A 585 -18.91 -27.26 17.37
C ALA A 585 -20.30 -26.62 17.43
N LYS A 586 -20.37 -25.29 17.56
CA LYS A 586 -21.62 -24.51 17.59
C LYS A 586 -22.02 -23.99 16.23
#